data_AF-A0A0J7KIX4-F1
#
_entry.id   AF-A0A0J7KIX4-F1
#
_cell.length_a   1.000
_cell.length_b   1.000
_cell.length_c   1.000
_cell.angle_alpha   90.00
_cell.angle_beta   90.00
_cell.angle_gamma   90.00
#
_symmetry.space_group_name_H-M   'P 1'
#
loop_
_entity.id
_entity.type
_entity.pdbx_description
1 polymer ?
#
loop_
_entity_poly.entity_id
_entity_poly.type
_entity_poly.pdbx_seq_one_letter_code
_entity_poly.pdbx_strand_id
1 'polypeptide(L)'
;MIRDLGSLPTAFPSFHFPAVPLTLESFWIILPASLAMAAVGILESLLTLEITEEKTEMASYPAQECRGLGIANLAAACVGGVGGCGMIGQTVGNLRYGGKGRLSIFVSGAFLLLLMISLHPWVAQVPVAALVAIMVMVSISTFSWESLKEFKNPQKSSFWVILVTTFVVVVTKNLALGVLAGVIVFNLAAWRSERSS
;
A
#
# COMPACT_ATOMS: atom_id res chain seq x y z
N MET A 1 -1.60 21.00 15.31
CA MET A 1 -2.77 20.51 14.54
C MET A 1 -2.29 19.96 13.21
N ILE A 2 -3.11 19.24 12.44
CA ILE A 2 -2.65 18.68 11.15
C ILE A 2 -2.20 19.76 10.16
N ARG A 3 -2.77 20.97 10.24
CA ARG A 3 -2.37 22.12 9.41
C ARG A 3 -0.90 22.53 9.56
N ASP A 4 -0.28 22.18 10.68
CA ASP A 4 1.12 22.53 10.97
C ASP A 4 2.09 21.51 10.32
N LEU A 5 1.58 20.37 9.82
CA LEU A 5 2.35 19.34 9.13
C LEU A 5 2.36 19.52 7.60
N GLY A 6 1.47 20.33 7.05
CA GLY A 6 1.37 20.58 5.61
C GLY A 6 0.06 21.25 5.20
N SER A 7 0.01 21.70 3.94
CA SER A 7 -1.20 22.28 3.35
C SER A 7 -2.22 21.20 3.00
N LEU A 8 -3.44 21.34 3.52
CA LEU A 8 -4.56 20.51 3.11
C LEU A 8 -5.12 20.99 1.75
N PRO A 9 -5.79 20.12 0.99
CA PRO A 9 -6.40 20.51 -0.28
C PRO A 9 -7.47 21.59 -0.07
N THR A 10 -7.31 22.73 -0.74
CA THR A 10 -8.28 23.85 -0.70
C THR A 10 -9.09 23.97 -1.99
N ALA A 11 -8.72 23.23 -3.03
CA ALA A 11 -9.33 23.26 -4.35
C ALA A 11 -9.35 21.86 -4.97
N PHE A 12 -10.06 21.74 -6.10
CA PHE A 12 -10.04 20.51 -6.89
C PHE A 12 -8.62 20.23 -7.44
N PRO A 13 -8.26 18.94 -7.61
CA PRO A 13 -6.99 18.57 -8.20
C PRO A 13 -6.91 19.09 -9.64
N SER A 14 -5.88 19.88 -9.92
CA SER A 14 -5.54 20.29 -11.28
C SER A 14 -4.48 19.36 -11.86
N PHE A 15 -4.46 19.27 -13.19
CA PHE A 15 -3.43 18.53 -13.89
C PHE A 15 -2.05 19.16 -13.63
N HIS A 16 -1.10 18.34 -13.19
CA HIS A 16 0.28 18.72 -12.93
C HIS A 16 1.20 17.74 -13.64
N PHE A 17 2.13 18.28 -14.43
CA PHE A 17 3.21 17.47 -14.96
C PHE A 17 4.29 17.31 -13.87
N PRO A 18 4.87 16.11 -13.68
CA PRO A 18 5.90 15.90 -12.67
C PRO A 18 7.07 16.88 -12.87
N ALA A 19 7.36 17.71 -11.87
CA ALA A 19 8.43 18.69 -11.91
C ALA A 19 9.84 18.08 -11.70
N VAL A 20 9.97 16.76 -11.88
CA VAL A 20 11.22 16.02 -11.67
C VAL A 20 12.01 16.00 -12.99
N PRO A 21 13.33 16.25 -12.98
CA PRO A 21 14.15 16.16 -14.18
C PRO A 21 14.05 14.76 -14.78
N LEU A 22 13.62 14.68 -16.04
CA LEU A 22 13.49 13.44 -16.81
C LEU A 22 14.86 12.93 -17.29
N THR A 23 15.74 12.66 -16.33
CA THR A 23 17.08 12.11 -16.57
C THR A 23 17.12 10.62 -16.26
N LEU A 24 18.09 9.93 -16.88
CA LEU A 24 18.38 8.53 -16.57
C LEU A 24 18.73 8.33 -15.08
N GLU A 25 19.39 9.31 -14.47
CA GLU A 25 19.72 9.28 -13.04
C GLU A 25 18.46 9.26 -12.17
N SER A 26 17.52 10.19 -12.40
CA SER A 26 16.23 10.19 -11.71
C SER A 26 15.55 8.84 -11.86
N PHE A 27 15.49 8.29 -13.07
CA PHE A 27 14.86 6.99 -13.32
C PHE A 27 15.47 5.87 -12.48
N TRP A 28 16.81 5.76 -12.42
CA TRP A 28 17.48 4.73 -11.61
C TRP A 28 17.24 4.88 -10.10
N ILE A 29 17.00 6.10 -9.61
CA ILE A 29 16.69 6.35 -8.19
C ILE A 29 15.29 5.86 -7.83
N ILE A 30 14.28 6.13 -8.68
CA ILE A 30 12.88 5.75 -8.42
C ILE A 30 12.57 4.30 -8.77
N LEU A 31 13.28 3.70 -9.73
CA LEU A 31 13.00 2.36 -10.25
C LEU A 31 12.90 1.27 -9.16
N PRO A 32 13.82 1.17 -8.18
CA PRO A 32 13.72 0.13 -7.16
C PRO A 32 12.51 0.31 -6.25
N ALA A 33 12.21 1.56 -5.86
CA ALA A 33 11.08 1.87 -5.01
C ALA A 33 9.74 1.68 -5.74
N SER A 34 9.64 2.10 -7.00
CA SER A 34 8.43 1.94 -7.80
C SER A 34 8.14 0.47 -8.11
N LEU A 35 9.17 -0.34 -8.37
CA LEU A 35 9.01 -1.78 -8.57
C LEU A 35 8.54 -2.49 -7.29
N ALA A 36 9.12 -2.16 -6.15
CA ALA A 36 8.69 -2.70 -4.85
C ALA A 36 7.23 -2.31 -4.56
N MET A 37 6.85 -1.05 -4.77
CA MET A 37 5.48 -0.57 -4.60
C MET A 37 4.50 -1.20 -5.58
N ALA A 38 4.90 -1.42 -6.84
CA ALA A 38 4.08 -2.11 -7.81
C ALA A 38 3.82 -3.57 -7.41
N ALA A 39 4.86 -4.28 -6.95
CA ALA A 39 4.72 -5.65 -6.47
C ALA A 39 3.79 -5.73 -5.24
N VAL A 40 4.01 -4.87 -4.24
CA VAL A 40 3.16 -4.81 -3.03
C VAL A 40 1.72 -4.45 -3.40
N GLY A 41 1.51 -3.44 -4.24
CA GLY A 41 0.17 -3.00 -4.63
C GLY A 41 -0.59 -4.05 -5.43
N ILE A 42 0.08 -4.78 -6.32
CA ILE A 42 -0.51 -5.92 -7.04
C ILE A 42 -0.89 -7.02 -6.06
N LEU A 43 0.02 -7.39 -5.15
CA LEU A 43 -0.26 -8.42 -4.15
C LEU A 43 -1.46 -8.06 -3.27
N GLU A 44 -1.54 -6.83 -2.75
CA GLU A 44 -2.68 -6.38 -1.95
C GLU A 44 -3.97 -6.33 -2.76
N SER A 45 -3.95 -5.83 -3.99
CA SER A 45 -5.12 -5.82 -4.87
C SER A 45 -5.62 -7.24 -5.16
N LEU A 46 -4.73 -8.19 -5.42
CA LEU A 46 -5.11 -9.58 -5.71
C LEU A 46 -5.67 -10.30 -4.47
N LEU A 47 -5.05 -10.13 -3.30
CA LEU A 47 -5.58 -10.67 -2.04
C LEU A 47 -6.94 -10.05 -1.70
N THR A 48 -7.11 -8.75 -1.95
CA THR A 48 -8.40 -8.07 -1.78
C THR A 48 -9.44 -8.62 -2.73
N LEU A 49 -9.05 -8.93 -3.96
CA LEU A 49 -9.92 -9.46 -5.00
C LEU A 49 -10.42 -10.87 -4.64
N GLU A 50 -9.54 -11.75 -4.16
CA GLU A 50 -9.88 -13.09 -3.67
C GLU A 50 -10.87 -13.03 -2.50
N ILE A 51 -10.62 -12.16 -1.51
CA ILE A 51 -11.54 -11.97 -0.37
C ILE A 51 -12.88 -11.42 -0.85
N THR A 52 -12.88 -10.54 -1.84
CA THR A 52 -14.12 -9.97 -2.39
C THR A 52 -14.93 -11.02 -3.12
N GLU A 53 -14.28 -11.87 -3.92
CA GLU A 53 -14.90 -13.00 -4.60
C GLU A 53 -15.53 -13.97 -3.59
N GLU A 54 -14.81 -14.34 -2.53
CA GLU A 54 -15.34 -15.19 -1.45
C GLU A 54 -16.61 -14.59 -0.81
N LYS A 55 -16.64 -13.26 -0.60
CA LYS A 55 -17.77 -12.58 0.07
C LYS A 55 -18.95 -12.27 -0.84
N THR A 56 -18.72 -12.16 -2.14
CA THR A 56 -19.74 -11.71 -3.10
C THR A 56 -20.22 -12.78 -4.07
N GLU A 57 -19.51 -13.91 -4.14
CA GLU A 57 -19.75 -15.00 -5.09
C GLU A 57 -19.70 -14.53 -6.56
N MET A 58 -19.02 -13.40 -6.83
CA MET A 58 -18.83 -12.84 -8.16
C MET A 58 -17.46 -13.22 -8.70
N ALA A 59 -17.42 -13.61 -9.99
CA ALA A 59 -16.17 -13.94 -10.66
C ALA A 59 -15.18 -12.76 -10.64
N SER A 60 -13.92 -13.06 -10.32
CA SER A 60 -12.85 -12.09 -10.32
C SER A 60 -12.01 -12.11 -11.62
N TYR A 61 -11.38 -10.98 -11.94
CA TYR A 61 -10.54 -10.82 -13.14
C TYR A 61 -9.18 -10.20 -12.77
N PRO A 62 -8.20 -10.99 -12.30
CA PRO A 62 -6.89 -10.52 -11.83
C PRO A 62 -6.15 -9.61 -12.81
N ALA A 63 -6.11 -9.98 -14.10
CA ALA A 63 -5.42 -9.20 -15.12
C ALA A 63 -6.07 -7.82 -15.36
N GLN A 64 -7.39 -7.73 -15.19
CA GLN A 64 -8.12 -6.47 -15.31
C GLN A 64 -7.87 -5.58 -14.10
N GLU A 65 -7.81 -6.16 -12.90
CA GLU A 65 -7.48 -5.46 -11.66
C GLU A 65 -6.07 -4.85 -11.73
N CYS A 66 -5.06 -5.62 -12.15
CA CYS A 66 -3.69 -5.11 -12.30
C CYS A 66 -3.59 -3.96 -13.32
N ARG A 67 -4.30 -4.05 -14.45
CA ARG A 67 -4.36 -2.96 -15.44
C ARG A 67 -5.07 -1.73 -14.87
N GLY A 68 -6.18 -1.94 -14.16
CA GLY A 68 -6.92 -0.88 -13.49
C GLY A 68 -6.07 -0.14 -12.46
N LEU A 69 -5.33 -0.87 -11.63
CA LEU A 69 -4.39 -0.34 -10.64
C LEU A 69 -3.31 0.53 -11.29
N GLY A 70 -2.70 0.04 -12.38
CA GLY A 70 -1.69 0.81 -13.12
C GLY A 70 -2.24 2.10 -13.72
N ILE A 71 -3.40 2.03 -14.38
CA ILE A 71 -4.05 3.20 -14.98
C ILE A 71 -4.46 4.21 -13.90
N ALA A 72 -5.01 3.74 -12.77
CA ALA A 72 -5.41 4.59 -11.66
C ALA A 72 -4.19 5.32 -11.05
N ASN A 73 -3.06 4.63 -10.86
CA ASN A 73 -1.85 5.24 -10.33
C ASN A 73 -1.20 6.23 -11.31
N LEU A 74 -1.26 5.97 -12.62
CA LEU A 74 -0.84 6.95 -13.64
C LEU A 74 -1.73 8.20 -13.61
N ALA A 75 -3.05 8.02 -13.54
CA ALA A 75 -4.00 9.13 -13.43
C ALA A 75 -3.80 9.94 -12.15
N ALA A 76 -3.54 9.28 -11.02
CA ALA A 76 -3.21 9.93 -9.76
C ALA A 76 -1.92 10.75 -9.86
N ALA A 77 -0.86 10.20 -10.49
CA ALA A 77 0.40 10.92 -10.67
C ALA A 77 0.23 12.22 -11.49
N CYS A 78 -0.63 12.21 -12.52
CA CYS A 78 -0.95 13.38 -13.34
C CYS A 78 -1.65 14.52 -12.60
N VAL A 79 -2.13 14.30 -11.37
CA VAL A 79 -2.71 15.34 -10.52
C VAL A 79 -1.91 15.59 -9.25
N GLY A 80 -0.68 15.08 -9.18
CA GLY A 80 0.18 15.17 -7.98
C GLY A 80 -0.28 14.26 -6.83
N GLY A 81 -1.09 13.24 -7.13
CA GLY A 81 -1.56 12.25 -6.17
C GLY A 81 -0.49 11.23 -5.80
N VAL A 82 -0.74 10.53 -4.69
CA VAL A 82 0.11 9.45 -4.18
C VAL A 82 -0.34 8.12 -4.77
N GLY A 83 0.60 7.21 -5.05
CA GLY A 83 0.27 5.85 -5.50
C GLY A 83 -0.56 5.10 -4.45
N GLY A 84 -1.57 4.39 -4.91
CA GLY A 84 -2.47 3.59 -4.08
C GLY A 84 -2.61 2.16 -4.58
N CYS A 85 -3.38 1.39 -3.84
CA CYS A 85 -3.75 0.01 -4.16
C CYS A 85 -5.08 -0.36 -3.48
N GLY A 86 -5.60 -1.55 -3.79
CA GLY A 86 -6.75 -2.10 -3.10
C GLY A 86 -6.46 -2.29 -1.60
N MET A 87 -7.41 -1.91 -0.75
CA MET A 87 -7.28 -2.07 0.70
C MET A 87 -8.33 -3.05 1.23
N ILE A 88 -7.89 -4.22 1.68
CA ILE A 88 -8.75 -5.29 2.22
C ILE A 88 -9.73 -4.76 3.26
N GLY A 89 -9.25 -3.99 4.24
CA GLY A 89 -10.09 -3.48 5.33
C GLY A 89 -11.24 -2.58 4.85
N GLN A 90 -10.97 -1.67 3.91
CA GLN A 90 -11.99 -0.78 3.35
C GLN A 90 -12.96 -1.53 2.45
N THR A 91 -12.47 -2.48 1.65
CA THR A 91 -13.31 -3.31 0.79
C THR A 91 -14.25 -4.18 1.61
N VAL A 92 -13.75 -4.89 2.61
CA VAL A 92 -14.57 -5.72 3.51
C VAL A 92 -15.58 -4.87 4.29
N GLY A 93 -15.18 -3.69 4.76
CA GLY A 93 -16.10 -2.74 5.39
C GLY A 93 -17.22 -2.30 4.45
N ASN A 94 -16.88 -1.90 3.23
CA ASN A 94 -17.84 -1.47 2.21
C ASN A 94 -18.84 -2.57 1.86
N LEU A 95 -18.37 -3.82 1.72
CA LEU A 95 -19.22 -4.99 1.48
C LEU A 95 -20.19 -5.25 2.63
N ARG A 96 -19.74 -5.08 3.89
CA ARG A 96 -20.63 -5.20 5.08
C ARG A 96 -21.73 -4.16 5.09
N TYR A 97 -21.48 -2.98 4.55
CA TYR A 97 -22.50 -1.93 4.37
C TYR A 97 -23.36 -2.11 3.11
N GLY A 98 -23.20 -3.22 2.39
CA GLY A 98 -23.97 -3.55 1.18
C GLY A 98 -23.41 -2.99 -0.13
N GLY A 99 -22.26 -2.31 -0.09
CA GLY A 99 -21.60 -1.74 -1.26
C GLY A 99 -20.92 -2.81 -2.13
N LYS A 100 -21.61 -3.31 -3.16
CA LYS A 100 -21.10 -4.35 -4.07
C LYS A 100 -20.71 -3.85 -5.48
N GLY A 101 -21.10 -2.63 -5.83
CA GLY A 101 -20.92 -2.08 -7.18
C GLY A 101 -19.81 -1.05 -7.29
N ARG A 102 -19.32 -0.82 -8.51
CA ARG A 102 -18.33 0.22 -8.85
C ARG A 102 -18.78 1.63 -8.44
N LEU A 103 -20.09 1.88 -8.47
CA LEU A 103 -20.69 3.14 -8.03
C LEU A 103 -20.42 3.42 -6.55
N SER A 104 -20.37 2.40 -5.70
CA SER A 104 -20.09 2.56 -4.27
C SER A 104 -18.69 3.12 -4.04
N ILE A 105 -17.68 2.57 -4.72
CA ILE A 105 -16.29 3.04 -4.64
C ILE A 105 -16.17 4.46 -5.22
N PHE A 106 -16.81 4.72 -6.36
CA PHE A 106 -16.81 6.05 -6.98
C PHE A 106 -17.41 7.10 -6.04
N VAL A 107 -18.57 6.82 -5.44
CA VAL A 107 -19.23 7.72 -4.50
C VAL A 107 -18.36 7.92 -3.26
N SER A 108 -17.75 6.87 -2.69
CA SER A 108 -16.86 7.02 -1.54
C SER A 108 -15.67 7.96 -1.83
N GLY A 109 -15.02 7.82 -3.00
CA GLY A 109 -13.91 8.69 -3.40
C GLY A 109 -14.35 10.13 -3.69
N ALA A 110 -15.42 10.30 -4.47
CA ALA A 110 -15.96 11.62 -4.80
C ALA A 110 -16.48 12.37 -3.56
N PHE A 111 -17.14 11.65 -2.66
CA PHE A 111 -17.64 12.18 -1.40
C PHE A 111 -16.49 12.58 -0.47
N LEU A 112 -15.44 11.75 -0.36
CA LEU A 112 -14.25 12.09 0.42
C LEU A 112 -13.57 13.36 -0.11
N LEU A 113 -13.43 13.49 -1.44
CA LEU A 113 -12.86 14.68 -2.06
C LEU A 113 -13.71 15.93 -1.75
N LEU A 114 -15.03 15.83 -1.88
CA LEU A 114 -15.96 16.92 -1.57
C LEU A 114 -15.90 17.32 -0.09
N LEU A 115 -15.85 16.33 0.81
CA LEU A 115 -15.70 16.57 2.25
C LEU A 115 -14.38 17.26 2.57
N MET A 116 -13.27 16.83 1.96
CA MET A 116 -11.96 17.44 2.20
C MET A 116 -11.94 18.93 1.83
N ILE A 117 -12.52 19.30 0.69
CA ILE A 117 -12.59 20.70 0.24
C ILE A 117 -13.58 21.49 1.11
N SER A 118 -14.77 20.95 1.37
CA SER A 118 -15.86 21.68 2.05
C SER A 118 -15.61 21.85 3.55
N LEU A 119 -15.05 20.82 4.22
CA LEU A 119 -14.77 20.82 5.66
C LEU A 119 -13.30 21.17 5.96
N HIS A 120 -12.56 21.73 5.00
CA HIS A 120 -11.17 22.15 5.17
C HIS A 120 -10.87 22.85 6.51
N PRO A 121 -11.63 23.88 6.97
CA PRO A 121 -11.29 24.57 8.22
C PRO A 121 -11.49 23.71 9.47
N TRP A 122 -12.36 22.70 9.44
CA TRP A 122 -12.59 21.78 10.55
C TRP A 122 -11.53 20.69 10.57
N VAL A 123 -11.21 20.11 9.41
CA VAL A 123 -10.20 19.07 9.26
C VAL A 123 -8.82 19.60 9.64
N ALA A 124 -8.52 20.86 9.29
CA ALA A 124 -7.29 21.54 9.67
C ALA A 124 -7.04 21.62 11.20
N GLN A 125 -8.12 21.56 11.99
CA GLN A 125 -8.07 21.65 13.45
C GLN A 125 -7.95 20.27 14.14
N VAL A 126 -7.88 19.17 13.38
CA VAL A 126 -7.73 17.84 13.97
C VAL A 126 -6.39 17.75 14.71
N PRO A 127 -6.38 17.35 16.00
CA PRO A 127 -5.16 17.17 16.77
C PRO A 127 -4.26 16.08 16.19
N VAL A 128 -2.96 16.36 16.11
CA VAL A 128 -1.97 15.38 15.63
C VAL A 128 -1.95 14.13 16.50
N ALA A 129 -2.24 14.27 17.81
CA ALA A 129 -2.37 13.16 18.74
C ALA A 129 -3.41 12.11 18.29
N ALA A 130 -4.53 12.53 17.70
CA ALA A 130 -5.55 11.60 17.20
C ALA A 130 -5.03 10.77 16.02
N LEU A 131 -4.28 11.41 15.10
CA LEU A 131 -3.67 10.72 13.96
C LEU A 131 -2.59 9.73 14.41
N VAL A 132 -1.75 10.12 15.37
CA VAL A 132 -0.75 9.23 15.96
C VAL A 132 -1.42 8.01 16.60
N ALA A 133 -2.50 8.21 17.37
CA ALA A 133 -3.24 7.11 17.98
C ALA A 133 -3.82 6.15 16.92
N ILE A 134 -4.39 6.68 15.83
CA ILE A 134 -4.88 5.88 14.70
C ILE A 134 -3.73 5.09 14.07
N MET A 135 -2.57 5.72 13.82
CA MET A 135 -1.42 5.05 13.22
C MET A 135 -0.84 3.95 14.11
N VAL A 136 -0.82 4.13 15.43
CA VAL A 136 -0.41 3.08 16.39
C VAL A 136 -1.39 1.90 16.34
N MET A 137 -2.71 2.17 16.34
CA MET A 137 -3.74 1.14 16.25
C MET A 137 -3.64 0.35 14.94
N VAL A 138 -3.45 1.04 13.81
CA VAL A 138 -3.23 0.41 12.50
C VAL A 138 -1.96 -0.43 12.51
N SER A 139 -0.85 0.08 13.06
CA SER A 139 0.42 -0.66 13.12
C SER A 139 0.29 -1.96 13.92
N ILE A 140 -0.43 -1.93 15.05
CA ILE A 140 -0.70 -3.11 15.87
C ILE A 140 -1.60 -4.10 15.11
N SER A 141 -2.56 -3.60 14.34
CA SER A 141 -3.50 -4.43 13.56
C SER A 141 -2.85 -5.06 12.33
N THR A 142 -1.89 -4.37 11.70
CA THR A 142 -1.10 -4.88 10.58
C THR A 142 -0.03 -5.88 11.03
N PHE A 143 0.45 -5.79 12.27
CA PHE A 143 1.44 -6.72 12.79
C PHE A 143 0.87 -8.14 12.90
N SER A 144 1.41 -9.06 12.11
CA SER A 144 1.05 -10.47 12.22
C SER A 144 1.70 -11.08 13.46
N TRP A 145 0.90 -11.27 14.51
CA TRP A 145 1.34 -11.98 15.72
C TRP A 145 1.79 -13.42 15.44
N GLU A 146 1.31 -14.01 14.34
CA GLU A 146 1.69 -15.35 13.94
C GLU A 146 3.14 -15.42 13.43
N SER A 147 3.67 -14.34 12.87
CA SER A 147 5.07 -14.25 12.44
C SER A 147 6.05 -14.47 13.59
N LEU A 148 5.65 -14.23 14.84
CA LEU A 148 6.47 -14.55 16.02
C LEU A 148 6.63 -16.06 16.25
N LYS A 149 5.72 -16.89 15.74
CA LYS A 149 5.84 -18.36 15.83
C LYS A 149 7.04 -18.85 14.99
N GLU A 150 7.38 -18.15 13.90
CA GLU A 150 8.54 -18.50 13.06
C GLU A 150 9.88 -18.31 13.80
N PHE A 151 9.94 -17.43 14.81
CA PHE A 151 11.13 -17.29 15.67
C PHE A 151 11.40 -18.52 16.55
N LYS A 152 10.41 -19.39 16.74
CA LYS A 152 10.61 -20.65 17.47
C LYS A 152 11.32 -21.71 16.63
N ASN A 153 11.46 -21.51 15.31
CA ASN A 153 12.03 -22.51 14.42
C ASN A 153 13.04 -21.87 13.43
N PRO A 154 14.25 -21.51 13.89
CA PRO A 154 15.23 -20.73 13.13
C PRO A 154 15.82 -21.46 11.91
N GLN A 155 15.51 -22.76 11.76
CA GLN A 155 15.92 -23.55 10.60
C GLN A 155 15.06 -23.29 9.36
N LYS A 156 13.89 -22.66 9.50
CA LYS A 156 13.03 -22.32 8.37
C LYS A 156 13.57 -21.13 7.59
N SER A 157 13.45 -21.19 6.26
CA SER A 157 13.75 -20.07 5.36
C SER A 157 12.99 -18.78 5.74
N SER A 158 11.71 -18.91 6.11
CA SER A 158 10.84 -17.79 6.45
C SER A 158 11.36 -16.94 7.61
N PHE A 159 12.04 -17.56 8.60
CA PHE A 159 12.67 -16.84 9.71
C PHE A 159 13.72 -15.84 9.20
N TRP A 160 14.62 -16.30 8.33
CA TRP A 160 15.68 -15.47 7.78
C TRP A 160 15.16 -14.36 6.87
N VAL A 161 14.14 -14.65 6.07
CA VAL A 161 13.49 -13.63 5.23
C VAL A 161 12.89 -12.51 6.09
N ILE A 162 12.11 -12.85 7.12
CA ILE A 162 11.49 -11.87 8.02
C ILE A 162 12.56 -11.06 8.78
N LEU A 163 13.59 -11.74 9.30
CA LEU A 163 14.65 -11.09 10.07
C LEU A 163 15.44 -10.09 9.22
N VAL A 164 15.92 -10.51 8.04
CA VAL A 164 16.75 -9.67 7.17
C VAL A 164 15.94 -8.51 6.61
N THR A 165 14.72 -8.76 6.12
CA THR A 165 13.84 -7.67 5.64
C THR A 165 13.62 -6.62 6.72
N THR A 166 13.18 -7.04 7.91
CA THR A 166 12.89 -6.13 9.02
C THR A 166 14.14 -5.36 9.46
N PHE A 167 15.28 -6.05 9.61
CA PHE A 167 16.53 -5.41 10.01
C PHE A 167 16.99 -4.34 9.02
N VAL A 168 16.98 -4.66 7.72
CA VAL A 168 17.38 -3.71 6.67
C VAL A 168 16.45 -2.50 6.67
N VAL A 169 15.13 -2.68 6.74
CA VAL A 169 14.18 -1.54 6.79
C VAL A 169 14.42 -0.68 8.02
N VAL A 170 14.62 -1.27 9.20
CA VAL A 170 14.77 -0.52 10.46
C VAL A 170 16.05 0.32 10.48
N VAL A 171 17.16 -0.24 9.98
CA VAL A 171 18.48 0.43 9.95
C VAL A 171 18.54 1.48 8.84
N THR A 172 18.11 1.11 7.63
CA THR A 172 18.22 2.00 6.45
C THR A 172 17.08 3.02 6.35
N LYS A 173 15.99 2.82 7.12
CA LYS A 173 14.73 3.56 6.97
C LYS A 173 14.19 3.53 5.55
N ASN A 174 14.54 2.50 4.77
CA ASN A 174 14.18 2.36 3.37
C ASN A 174 13.51 1.01 3.12
N LEU A 175 12.20 1.07 2.86
CA LEU A 175 11.39 -0.11 2.58
C LEU A 175 11.85 -0.87 1.32
N ALA A 176 12.29 -0.14 0.29
CA ALA A 176 12.71 -0.75 -0.98
C ALA A 176 13.95 -1.63 -0.80
N LEU A 177 14.94 -1.16 -0.02
CA LEU A 177 16.12 -1.96 0.34
C LEU A 177 15.74 -3.21 1.14
N GLY A 178 14.76 -3.08 2.04
CA GLY A 178 14.20 -4.20 2.78
C GLY A 178 13.63 -5.28 1.87
N VAL A 179 12.76 -4.90 0.94
CA VAL A 179 12.14 -5.82 -0.02
C VAL A 179 13.19 -6.52 -0.89
N LEU A 180 14.16 -5.77 -1.43
CA LEU A 180 15.25 -6.33 -2.23
C LEU A 180 16.04 -7.38 -1.45
N ALA A 181 16.45 -7.05 -0.23
CA ALA A 181 17.18 -7.98 0.63
C ALA A 181 16.36 -9.25 0.93
N GLY A 182 15.06 -9.10 1.20
CA GLY A 182 14.15 -10.21 1.42
C GLY A 182 14.04 -11.16 0.24
N VAL A 183 13.86 -10.62 -0.96
CA VAL A 183 13.77 -11.41 -2.19
C VAL A 183 15.07 -12.18 -2.44
N ILE A 184 16.23 -11.58 -2.21
CA ILE A 184 17.52 -12.26 -2.36
C ILE A 184 17.64 -13.44 -1.38
N VAL A 185 17.30 -13.22 -0.11
CA VAL A 185 17.34 -14.29 0.92
C VAL A 185 16.35 -15.40 0.59
N PHE A 186 15.14 -15.07 0.15
CA PHE A 186 14.13 -16.03 -0.26
C PHE A 186 14.64 -16.94 -1.40
N ASN A 187 15.20 -16.35 -2.46
CA ASN A 187 15.74 -17.10 -3.59
C ASN A 187 16.92 -17.98 -3.18
N LEU A 188 17.83 -17.47 -2.35
CA LEU A 188 18.98 -18.24 -1.87
C LEU A 188 18.55 -19.46 -1.04
N ALA A 189 17.53 -19.28 -0.21
CA ALA A 189 16.99 -20.35 0.62
C ALA A 189 16.19 -21.37 -0.19
N ALA A 190 15.43 -20.93 -1.20
CA ALA A 190 14.74 -21.81 -2.14
C ALA A 190 15.74 -22.69 -2.91
N TRP A 191 16.81 -22.09 -3.43
CA TRP A 191 17.88 -22.80 -4.11
C TRP A 191 18.57 -23.85 -3.22
N ARG A 192 18.76 -23.56 -1.93
CA ARG A 192 19.33 -24.52 -0.97
C ARG A 192 18.40 -25.70 -0.72
N SER A 193 17.09 -25.48 -0.73
CA SER A 193 16.09 -26.54 -0.57
C SER A 193 16.15 -27.55 -1.73
N GLU A 194 16.19 -27.05 -2.97
CA GLU A 194 16.27 -27.89 -4.19
C GLU A 194 17.54 -28.74 -4.25
N ARG A 195 18.63 -28.30 -3.60
CA ARG A 195 19.90 -29.04 -3.57
C ARG A 195 19.98 -30.08 -2.45
N SER A 196 18.98 -30.13 -1.56
CA SER A 196 18.90 -31.07 -0.43
C SER A 196 17.90 -32.21 -0.64
N SER A 197 17.19 -32.20 -1.78
CA SER A 197 16.31 -33.27 -2.30
C SER A 197 16.97 -33.99 -3.47
#